data_AF-A0A524M318-F1
#
_entry.id   AF-A0A524M318-F1
#
_cell.length_a   1.000
_cell.length_b   1.000
_cell.length_c   1.000
_cell.angle_alpha   90.00
_cell.angle_beta   90.00
_cell.angle_gamma   90.00
#
_symmetry.space_group_name_H-M   'P 1'
#
loop_
_entity.id
_entity.type
_entity.pdbx_description
1 polymer ?
#
loop_
_entity_poly.entity_id
_entity_poly.type
_entity_poly.pdbx_seq_one_letter_code
_entity_poly.pdbx_strand_id
1 'polypeptide(L)'
;MEIKCRCGDTCIRPISEALKDIELFYKPCNDCKTEKIRKFSPLAEQINLDEIENHFGSCKCGKRQLDIVMAHVLKIMIDEGIKDKKANLRNACVPLVTPGYPTNSVPYLP
;
A
#
# COMPACT_ATOMS: atom_id res chain seq x y z
N MET A 1 -28.96 -18.55 5.15
CA MET A 1 -29.07 -17.14 4.75
C MET A 1 -27.95 -16.88 3.76
N GLU A 2 -28.26 -16.70 2.48
CA GLU A 2 -27.26 -16.43 1.45
C GLU A 2 -26.75 -15.00 1.62
N ILE A 3 -25.43 -14.83 1.78
CA ILE A 3 -24.79 -13.51 1.74
C ILE A 3 -24.88 -13.02 0.30
N LYS A 4 -25.81 -12.10 0.01
CA LYS A 4 -25.95 -11.45 -1.31
C LYS A 4 -25.23 -10.10 -1.31
N CYS A 5 -24.56 -9.75 -2.41
CA CYS A 5 -23.95 -8.43 -2.54
C CYS A 5 -25.03 -7.35 -2.48
N ARG A 6 -24.80 -6.31 -1.67
CA ARG A 6 -25.68 -5.12 -1.63
C ARG A 6 -25.59 -4.26 -2.91
N CYS A 7 -24.62 -4.57 -3.76
CA CYS A 7 -24.35 -3.89 -5.02
C CYS A 7 -25.12 -4.46 -6.23
N GLY A 8 -25.94 -5.50 -6.05
CA GLY A 8 -26.58 -6.19 -7.17
C GLY A 8 -25.57 -6.89 -8.08
N ASP A 9 -24.52 -7.47 -7.50
CA ASP A 9 -23.42 -8.19 -8.17
C ASP A 9 -22.61 -7.37 -9.20
N THR A 10 -22.86 -6.06 -9.29
CA THR A 10 -22.10 -5.14 -10.16
C THR A 10 -20.63 -4.98 -9.76
N CYS A 11 -20.24 -5.38 -8.54
CA CYS A 11 -18.84 -5.39 -8.10
C CYS A 11 -18.08 -6.67 -8.49
N ILE A 12 -18.79 -7.70 -9.00
CA ILE A 12 -18.20 -8.99 -9.36
C ILE A 12 -17.83 -8.96 -10.84
N ARG A 13 -16.53 -9.11 -11.13
CA ARG A 13 -16.03 -9.14 -12.51
C ARG A 13 -15.90 -10.59 -13.01
N PRO A 14 -16.19 -10.88 -14.29
CA PRO A 14 -15.88 -12.16 -14.90
C PRO A 14 -14.39 -12.49 -14.77
N ILE A 15 -14.07 -13.78 -14.59
CA ILE A 15 -12.68 -14.27 -14.47
C ILE A 15 -11.83 -13.81 -15.66
N SER A 16 -12.36 -13.91 -16.87
CA SER A 16 -11.67 -13.47 -18.09
C SER A 16 -11.30 -11.99 -18.08
N GLU A 17 -12.07 -11.13 -17.41
CA GLU A 17 -11.76 -9.71 -17.26
C GLU A 17 -10.78 -9.45 -16.11
N ALA A 18 -10.92 -10.17 -15.00
CA ALA A 18 -10.01 -10.05 -13.86
C ALA A 18 -8.59 -10.52 -14.22
N LEU A 19 -8.47 -11.58 -15.03
CA LEU A 19 -7.19 -12.16 -15.41
C LEU A 19 -6.46 -11.39 -16.53
N LYS A 20 -7.16 -10.56 -17.32
CA LYS A 20 -6.54 -9.81 -18.45
C LYS A 20 -5.29 -9.04 -18.02
N ASP A 21 -5.36 -8.38 -16.86
CA ASP A 21 -4.32 -7.47 -16.40
C ASP A 21 -3.72 -7.89 -15.04
N ILE A 22 -3.94 -9.14 -14.61
CA ILE A 22 -3.52 -9.61 -13.28
C ILE A 22 -2.01 -9.47 -13.06
N GLU A 23 -1.22 -9.73 -14.10
CA GLU A 23 0.23 -9.57 -14.06
C GLU A 23 0.68 -8.10 -14.00
N LEU A 24 -0.17 -7.18 -14.45
CA LEU A 24 0.09 -5.74 -14.46
C LEU A 24 -0.39 -5.05 -13.18
N PHE A 25 -1.23 -5.73 -12.38
CA PHE A 25 -1.91 -5.14 -11.23
C PHE A 25 -0.93 -4.47 -10.26
N TYR A 26 0.10 -5.19 -9.83
CA TYR A 26 1.14 -4.67 -8.92
C TYR A 26 2.35 -4.05 -9.62
N LYS A 27 2.39 -4.05 -10.97
CA LYS A 27 3.52 -3.48 -11.70
C LYS A 27 3.49 -1.94 -11.68
N PRO A 28 4.63 -1.29 -11.45
CA PRO A 28 4.75 0.15 -11.63
C PRO A 28 4.59 0.52 -13.12
N CYS A 29 4.17 1.76 -13.38
CA CYS A 29 4.36 2.38 -14.69
C CYS A 29 5.75 3.02 -14.78
N ASN A 30 6.15 3.49 -15.97
CA ASN A 30 7.46 4.10 -16.19
C ASN A 30 7.73 5.37 -15.35
N ASP A 31 6.66 6.03 -14.88
CA ASP A 31 6.74 7.24 -14.07
C ASP A 31 6.63 6.98 -12.55
N CYS A 32 6.42 5.73 -12.13
CA CYS A 32 6.39 5.40 -10.72
C CYS A 32 7.78 5.56 -10.12
N LYS A 33 7.87 6.35 -9.05
CA LYS A 33 9.10 6.50 -8.27
C LYS A 33 9.14 5.45 -7.17
N THR A 34 10.33 4.88 -6.97
CA THR A 34 10.61 3.99 -5.83
C THR A 34 11.28 4.80 -4.74
N GLU A 35 10.59 5.01 -3.63
CA GLU A 35 11.13 5.68 -2.47
C GLU A 35 11.90 4.69 -1.60
N LYS A 36 13.10 5.09 -1.16
CA LYS A 36 13.97 4.27 -0.32
C LYS A 36 13.74 4.60 1.16
N ILE A 37 12.74 3.97 1.75
CA ILE A 37 12.48 4.09 3.20
C ILE A 37 13.28 3.03 3.96
N ARG A 38 14.05 3.45 4.97
CA ARG A 38 14.74 2.54 5.89
C ARG A 38 13.74 1.97 6.87
N LYS A 39 13.36 0.71 6.67
CA LYS A 39 12.29 0.04 7.43
C LYS A 39 12.59 -0.15 8.93
N PHE A 40 13.85 -0.05 9.32
CA PHE A 40 14.32 -0.23 10.70
C PHE A 40 14.54 1.08 11.46
N SER A 41 14.57 2.20 10.74
CA SER A 41 14.69 3.52 11.35
C SER A 41 13.30 4.10 11.62
N PRO A 42 13.13 4.90 12.69
CA PRO A 42 11.90 5.64 12.92
C PRO A 42 11.45 6.40 11.68
N LEU A 43 10.15 6.39 11.40
CA LEU A 43 9.61 7.09 10.21
C LEU A 43 9.81 8.60 10.32
N ALA A 44 9.56 9.16 11.50
CA ALA A 44 9.65 10.60 11.77
C ALA A 44 11.08 11.16 11.66
N GLU A 45 12.12 10.31 11.65
CA GLU A 45 13.51 10.71 11.44
C GLU A 45 13.89 10.78 9.95
N GLN A 46 13.04 10.26 9.06
CA GLN A 46 13.31 10.14 7.63
C GLN A 46 12.40 11.05 6.80
N ILE A 47 11.16 11.25 7.24
CA ILE A 47 10.12 11.99 6.53
C ILE A 47 9.37 12.83 7.56
N ASN A 48 9.07 14.08 7.21
CA ASN A 48 8.18 14.91 8.01
C ASN A 48 6.76 14.32 7.94
N LEU A 49 6.19 13.92 9.07
CA LEU A 49 4.89 13.24 9.12
C LEU A 49 3.75 14.11 8.56
N ASP A 50 3.88 15.43 8.65
CA ASP A 50 2.89 16.38 8.12
C ASP A 50 2.87 16.40 6.57
N GLU A 51 3.95 15.94 5.91
CA GLU A 51 4.02 15.81 4.45
C GLU A 51 3.36 14.51 3.95
N ILE A 52 3.04 13.57 4.85
CA ILE A 52 2.36 12.32 4.51
C ILE A 52 0.84 12.60 4.41
N GLU A 53 0.47 13.30 3.34
CA GLU A 53 -0.90 13.62 2.94
C GLU A 53 -1.45 12.64 1.87
N ASN A 54 -2.74 12.70 1.55
CA ASN A 54 -3.45 11.71 0.72
C ASN A 54 -2.73 11.29 -0.59
N HIS A 55 -2.00 12.22 -1.22
CA HIS A 55 -1.30 12.03 -2.50
C HIS A 55 0.19 11.73 -2.36
N PHE A 56 0.75 11.73 -1.15
CA PHE A 56 2.17 11.47 -0.90
C PHE A 56 2.61 10.12 -1.49
N GLY A 57 3.64 10.18 -2.34
CA GLY A 57 4.20 9.04 -3.07
C GLY A 57 3.28 8.41 -4.12
N SER A 58 2.16 9.06 -4.48
CA SER A 58 1.28 8.62 -5.57
C SER A 58 1.86 8.97 -6.93
N CYS A 59 1.80 8.03 -7.86
CA CYS A 59 2.09 8.27 -9.27
C CYS A 59 0.83 8.76 -10.00
N LYS A 60 1.01 9.41 -11.17
CA LYS A 60 -0.09 9.80 -12.06
C LYS A 60 -0.96 8.63 -12.54
N CYS A 61 -0.43 7.40 -12.49
CA CYS A 61 -1.19 6.18 -12.79
C CYS A 61 -2.09 5.72 -11.63
N GLY A 62 -2.15 6.48 -10.54
CA GLY A 62 -2.89 6.17 -9.31
C GLY A 62 -2.10 5.33 -8.32
N LYS A 63 -1.07 4.59 -8.76
CA LYS A 63 -0.38 3.65 -7.88
C LYS A 63 0.71 4.29 -7.01
N ARG A 64 1.02 3.66 -5.88
CA ARG A 64 2.11 4.00 -4.95
C ARG A 64 2.82 2.75 -4.44
N GLN A 65 4.11 2.86 -4.12
CA GLN A 65 4.89 1.74 -3.59
C GLN A 65 4.32 1.27 -2.24
N LEU A 66 4.34 -0.04 -1.99
CA LEU A 66 3.87 -0.62 -0.73
C LEU A 66 4.45 0.04 0.52
N ASP A 67 5.76 0.33 0.55
CA ASP A 67 6.39 0.95 1.72
C ASP A 67 5.84 2.36 2.01
N ILE A 68 5.39 3.09 0.98
CA ILE A 68 4.70 4.37 1.15
C ILE A 68 3.31 4.15 1.75
N VAL A 69 2.57 3.15 1.28
CA VAL A 69 1.29 2.75 1.89
C VAL A 69 1.48 2.43 3.37
N MET A 70 2.56 1.72 3.70
CA MET A 70 2.87 1.40 5.10
C MET A 70 3.27 2.62 5.92
N ALA A 71 3.91 3.63 5.31
CA ALA A 71 4.18 4.91 5.95
C ALA A 71 2.87 5.66 6.27
N HIS A 72 1.89 5.66 5.36
CA HIS A 72 0.54 6.20 5.62
C HIS A 72 -0.13 5.51 6.81
N VAL A 73 -0.14 4.18 6.82
CA VAL A 73 -0.71 3.40 7.92
C VAL A 73 -0.01 3.72 9.24
N LEU A 74 1.32 3.74 9.25
CA LEU A 74 2.08 4.06 10.46
C LEU A 74 1.79 5.48 10.96
N LYS A 75 1.70 6.45 10.05
CA LYS A 75 1.36 7.84 10.38
C LYS A 75 0.00 7.93 11.06
N ILE A 76 -1.03 7.27 10.52
CA ILE A 76 -2.36 7.18 11.16
C ILE A 76 -2.25 6.55 12.55
N MET A 77 -1.50 5.45 12.71
CA MET A 77 -1.31 4.82 14.02
C MET A 77 -0.61 5.74 15.03
N ILE A 78 0.29 6.61 14.57
CA ILE A 78 0.96 7.61 15.41
C ILE A 78 -0.02 8.72 15.79
N ASP A 79 -0.76 9.25 14.81
CA ASP A 79 -1.74 10.34 15.00
C ASP A 79 -2.83 9.92 16.00
N GLU A 80 -3.27 8.66 15.95
CA GLU A 80 -4.25 8.07 16.86
C GLU A 80 -3.66 7.57 18.19
N GLY A 81 -2.35 7.76 18.43
CA GLY A 81 -1.67 7.38 19.67
C GLY A 81 -1.49 5.87 19.88
N ILE A 82 -1.73 5.04 18.86
CA ILE A 82 -1.51 3.58 18.87
C ILE A 82 0.00 3.25 18.84
N LYS A 83 0.80 4.11 18.19
CA LYS A 83 2.27 4.03 18.10
C LYS A 83 2.90 5.36 18.47
N ASP A 84 4.14 5.32 18.94
CA ASP A 84 4.92 6.53 19.21
C ASP A 84 5.75 6.97 17.98
N LYS A 85 6.32 8.18 18.05
CA LYS A 85 7.14 8.76 16.98
C LYS A 85 8.46 8.01 16.69
N LYS A 86 8.89 7.10 17.58
CA LYS A 86 10.07 6.24 17.38
C LYS A 86 9.71 4.96 16.62
N ALA A 87 8.44 4.73 16.30
CA ALA A 87 8.03 3.59 15.52
C ALA A 87 8.58 3.63 14.08
N ASN A 88 8.89 2.44 13.56
CA ASN A 88 9.37 2.21 12.21
C ASN A 88 8.34 1.41 11.40
N LEU A 89 8.56 1.23 10.10
CA LEU A 89 7.59 0.58 9.20
C LEU A 89 7.25 -0.87 9.60
N ARG A 90 8.12 -1.57 10.34
CA ARG A 90 7.79 -2.93 10.83
C ARG A 90 6.82 -2.93 12.00
N ASN A 91 6.63 -1.78 12.65
CA ASN A 91 5.63 -1.61 13.70
C ASN A 91 4.23 -1.34 13.14
N ALA A 92 4.11 -0.92 11.87
CA ALA A 92 2.86 -0.98 11.13
C ALA A 92 2.60 -2.40 10.64
N CYS A 93 1.34 -2.85 10.66
CA CYS A 93 0.94 -4.19 10.26
C CYS A 93 1.64 -4.62 8.96
N VAL A 94 2.48 -5.65 8.98
CA VAL A 94 3.21 -6.07 7.78
C VAL A 94 2.28 -6.87 6.88
N PRO A 95 1.99 -6.42 5.65
CA PRO A 95 1.16 -7.19 4.73
C PRO A 95 1.88 -8.49 4.36
N LEU A 96 1.15 -9.61 4.40
CA LEU A 96 1.64 -10.96 4.09
C LEU A 96 1.82 -11.14 2.58
N VAL A 97 2.73 -10.37 1.97
CA VAL A 97 3.06 -10.52 0.54
C VAL A 97 4.00 -11.72 0.37
N THR A 98 5.07 -11.83 1.16
CA THR A 98 5.96 -13.01 1.14
C THR A 98 5.93 -13.65 2.53
N PRO A 99 5.67 -14.97 2.66
CA PRO A 99 5.66 -16.02 1.61
C PRO A 99 4.29 -16.28 0.93
N GLY A 100 3.25 -15.49 1.23
CA GLY A 100 1.88 -15.79 0.78
C GLY A 100 1.61 -15.65 -0.72
N TYR A 101 2.31 -14.73 -1.40
CA TYR A 101 2.21 -14.47 -2.83
C TYR A 101 3.54 -13.89 -3.37
N PRO A 102 4.42 -14.73 -3.95
CA PRO A 102 5.73 -14.28 -4.39
C PRO A 102 5.60 -13.24 -5.51
N THR A 103 6.16 -12.06 -5.29
CA THR A 103 6.26 -11.00 -6.31
C THR A 103 7.71 -10.79 -6.72
N ASN A 104 7.93 -10.54 -8.02
CA ASN A 104 9.29 -10.26 -8.56
C ASN A 104 9.86 -8.91 -8.09
N SER A 105 9.02 -8.05 -7.54
CA SER A 105 9.39 -6.73 -7.01
C SER A 105 8.42 -6.33 -5.90
N VAL A 106 8.75 -5.27 -5.16
CA VAL A 106 7.82 -4.66 -4.19
C VAL A 106 6.57 -4.20 -4.94
N PRO A 107 5.36 -4.56 -4.48
CA PRO A 107 4.14 -4.23 -5.21
C PRO A 107 3.83 -2.74 -5.16
N TYR A 108 3.22 -2.25 -6.23
CA TYR A 108 2.62 -0.92 -6.32
C TYR A 108 1.11 -1.05 -6.20
N LEU A 109 0.54 -0.43 -5.18
CA LEU A 109 -0.88 -0.51 -4.85
C LEU A 109 -1.62 0.72 -5.42
N PRO A 110 -2.86 0.57 -5.92
CA PRO A 110 -3.74 1.69 -6.30
C PRO A 110 -4.02 2.66 -5.14
#